data_AF-A0A1X7FNV6-F1
#
_entry.id   AF-A0A1X7FNV6-F1
#
_cell.length_a   1.000
_cell.length_b   1.000
_cell.length_c   1.000
_cell.angle_alpha   90.00
_cell.angle_beta   90.00
_cell.angle_gamma   90.00
#
_symmetry.space_group_name_H-M   'P 1'
#
loop_
_entity.id
_entity.type
_entity.pdbx_description
1 polymer ?
#
loop_
_entity_poly.entity_id
_entity_poly.type
_entity_poly.pdbx_seq_one_letter_code
_entity_poly.pdbx_strand_id
1 'polypeptide(L)'
;MASGLQEGEIRQALLEGGRIRNVLIVSKCVGAAVEHLAYLRASWRRDFLPLRTWNDRGDRTYRDLDRLLTLIRADFGFGGCIPVYIAGDPKLARYKALARELPVAGPLPPHCGTAGLRG
;
A
#
# COMPACT_ATOMS: atom_id res chain seq x y z
N MET A 1 2.85 8.44 -17.63
CA MET A 1 2.22 7.30 -16.94
C MET A 1 1.93 7.76 -15.53
N ALA A 2 0.67 7.80 -15.10
CA ALA A 2 0.35 8.30 -13.77
C ALA A 2 0.81 7.29 -12.71
N SER A 3 1.86 7.65 -11.98
CA SER A 3 2.69 6.77 -11.15
C SER A 3 2.08 6.40 -9.78
N GLY A 4 0.83 6.76 -9.51
CA GLY A 4 0.11 6.47 -8.26
C GLY A 4 -1.22 7.22 -8.18
N LEU A 5 -2.02 6.92 -7.14
CA LEU A 5 -3.26 7.62 -6.82
C LEU A 5 -3.04 8.55 -5.63
N GLN A 6 -3.42 9.82 -5.78
CA GLN A 6 -3.39 10.77 -4.67
C GLN A 6 -4.71 10.74 -3.89
N GLU A 7 -4.65 11.03 -2.59
CA GLU A 7 -5.83 11.12 -1.73
C GLU A 7 -6.89 12.08 -2.30
N GLY A 8 -6.47 13.23 -2.82
CA GLY A 8 -7.36 14.21 -3.45
C GLY A 8 -8.09 13.67 -4.69
N GLU A 9 -7.37 12.98 -5.59
CA GLU A 9 -7.99 12.34 -6.76
C GLU A 9 -8.96 11.23 -6.35
N ILE A 10 -8.62 10.44 -5.33
CA ILE A 10 -9.51 9.38 -4.82
C ILE A 10 -10.77 10.01 -4.26
N ARG A 11 -10.66 11.01 -3.39
CA ARG A 11 -11.83 11.69 -2.81
C ARG A 11 -12.71 12.33 -3.88
N GLN A 12 -12.11 13.00 -4.86
CA GLN A 12 -12.87 13.59 -5.95
C GLN A 12 -13.62 12.51 -6.75
N ALA A 13 -12.93 11.44 -7.14
CA ALA A 13 -13.57 10.37 -7.89
C ALA A 13 -14.66 9.64 -7.08
N LEU A 14 -14.52 9.52 -5.75
CA LEU A 14 -15.57 9.00 -4.87
C LEU A 14 -16.80 9.93 -4.85
N LEU A 15 -16.59 11.26 -4.81
CA LEU A 15 -17.67 12.24 -4.93
C LEU A 15 -18.37 12.17 -6.30
N GLU A 16 -17.62 11.88 -7.36
CA GLU A 16 -18.13 11.68 -8.72
C GLU A 16 -18.84 10.31 -8.91
N GLY A 17 -19.02 9.52 -7.84
CA GLY A 17 -19.70 8.22 -7.87
C GLY A 17 -18.80 7.03 -8.21
N GLY A 18 -17.49 7.26 -8.27
CA GLY A 18 -16.49 6.21 -8.29
C GLY A 18 -16.50 5.40 -7.00
N ARG A 19 -15.98 4.17 -7.06
CA ARG A 19 -15.81 3.31 -5.88
C ARG A 19 -14.50 2.55 -5.91
N ILE A 20 -13.95 2.26 -4.73
CA ILE A 20 -12.82 1.35 -4.60
C ILE A 20 -13.32 -0.09 -4.76
N ARG A 21 -12.77 -0.81 -5.75
CA ARG A 21 -13.15 -2.20 -6.05
C ARG A 21 -12.34 -3.20 -5.25
N ASN A 22 -11.05 -2.94 -5.07
CA ASN A 22 -10.18 -3.83 -4.32
C ASN A 22 -9.03 -3.06 -3.69
N VAL A 23 -8.58 -3.53 -2.54
CA VAL A 23 -7.45 -2.95 -1.81
C VAL A 23 -6.50 -4.07 -1.42
N LEU A 24 -5.22 -3.78 -1.40
CA LEU A 24 -4.20 -4.63 -0.81
C LEU A 24 -3.18 -3.74 -0.11
N ILE A 25 -2.56 -4.29 0.93
CA ILE A 25 -1.52 -3.60 1.68
C ILE A 25 -0.23 -4.40 1.56
N VAL A 26 0.88 -3.73 1.28
CA VAL A 26 2.21 -4.30 1.29
C VAL A 26 3.00 -3.68 2.43
N SER A 27 3.40 -4.51 3.37
CA SER A 27 4.24 -4.15 4.51
C SER A 27 5.70 -4.43 4.15
N LYS A 28 6.54 -3.41 4.21
CA LYS A 28 8.00 -3.53 4.04
C LYS A 28 8.69 -3.12 5.33
N CYS A 29 9.83 -3.70 5.63
CA CYS A 29 10.70 -3.22 6.69
C CYS A 29 11.65 -2.17 6.13
N VAL A 30 11.71 -1.01 6.78
CA VAL A 30 12.68 0.05 6.49
C VAL A 30 13.47 0.34 7.76
N GLY A 31 14.68 -0.19 7.80
CA GLY A 31 15.50 -0.22 9.02
C GLY A 31 14.84 -1.09 10.10
N ALA A 32 14.55 -0.49 11.25
CA ALA A 32 13.87 -1.16 12.37
C ALA A 32 12.34 -0.96 12.37
N ALA A 33 11.79 -0.14 11.46
CA ALA A 33 10.38 0.18 11.40
C ALA A 33 9.67 -0.59 10.28
N VAL A 34 8.43 -1.00 10.54
CA VAL A 34 7.54 -1.53 9.50
C VAL A 34 6.82 -0.35 8.85
N GLU A 35 6.79 -0.36 7.52
CA GLU A 35 6.12 0.62 6.69
C GLU A 35 5.11 -0.09 5.79
N HIS A 36 3.86 0.38 5.83
CA HIS A 36 2.73 -0.17 5.12
C HIS A 36 2.37 0.74 3.94
N LEU A 37 2.30 0.17 2.74
CA LEU A 37 1.87 0.85 1.53
C LEU A 37 0.55 0.23 1.04
N ALA A 38 -0.47 1.06 0.83
CA ALA A 38 -1.72 0.60 0.24
C ALA A 38 -1.68 0.71 -1.28
N TYR A 39 -2.13 -0.34 -1.96
CA TYR A 39 -2.45 -0.31 -3.37
C TYR A 39 -3.96 -0.46 -3.54
N LEU A 40 -4.51 0.45 -4.34
CA LEU A 40 -5.94 0.59 -4.53
C LEU A 40 -6.26 0.31 -5.98
N ARG A 41 -7.33 -0.45 -6.19
CA ARG A 41 -7.95 -0.62 -7.50
C ARG A 41 -9.29 0.09 -7.49
N ALA A 42 -9.31 1.27 -8.07
CA ALA A 42 -10.51 2.06 -8.22
C ALA A 42 -11.40 1.56 -9.37
N SER A 43 -12.67 1.98 -9.45
CA SER A 43 -13.54 1.62 -10.57
C SER A 43 -13.21 2.35 -11.86
N TRP A 44 -12.65 3.55 -11.74
CA TRP A 44 -12.25 4.43 -12.85
C TRP A 44 -10.84 4.15 -13.36
N ARG A 45 -10.05 3.33 -12.66
CA ARG A 45 -8.71 2.88 -13.07
C ARG A 45 -8.69 1.36 -13.18
N ARG A 46 -8.06 0.82 -14.23
CA ARG A 46 -8.02 -0.64 -14.43
C ARG A 46 -6.97 -1.33 -13.55
N ASP A 47 -5.89 -0.61 -13.25
CA ASP A 47 -4.70 -1.09 -12.54
C ASP A 47 -4.74 -0.86 -11.03
N PHE A 48 -3.92 -1.63 -10.31
CA PHE A 48 -3.61 -1.37 -8.91
C PHE A 48 -2.57 -0.26 -8.84
N LEU A 49 -2.92 0.85 -8.19
CA LEU A 49 -2.04 1.99 -8.06
C LEU A 49 -1.68 2.22 -6.59
N PRO A 50 -0.41 2.52 -6.28
CA PRO A 50 0.00 2.85 -4.93
C PRO A 50 -0.64 4.17 -4.49
N LEU A 51 -0.98 4.25 -3.21
CA LEU A 51 -1.40 5.50 -2.58
C LEU A 51 -0.18 6.43 -2.42
N ARG A 52 -0.24 7.61 -3.02
CA ARG A 52 0.81 8.64 -2.95
C ARG A 52 0.41 9.82 -2.05
N THR A 53 1.41 10.46 -1.46
CA THR A 53 1.17 11.70 -0.70
C THR A 53 0.85 12.84 -1.67
N TRP A 54 0.09 13.83 -1.19
CA TRP A 54 0.04 15.13 -1.82
C TRP A 54 1.47 15.68 -1.99
N ASN A 55 1.77 16.27 -3.15
CA ASN A 55 3.05 16.90 -3.52
C ASN A 55 4.20 16.02 -4.07
N ASP A 56 3.91 14.84 -4.65
CA ASP A 56 4.82 14.05 -5.50
C ASP A 56 6.20 13.66 -4.90
N ARG A 57 6.42 13.84 -3.59
CA ARG A 57 7.71 13.54 -2.94
C ARG A 57 7.95 12.05 -2.65
N GLY A 58 6.96 11.17 -2.84
CA GLY A 58 7.14 9.72 -2.70
C GLY A 58 5.86 8.93 -2.46
N ASP A 59 6.00 7.60 -2.40
CA ASP A 59 4.93 6.68 -1.98
C ASP A 59 4.57 6.95 -0.51
N ARG A 60 3.27 7.00 -0.20
CA ARG A 60 2.82 7.24 1.18
C ARG A 60 2.85 5.94 1.95
N THR A 61 3.93 5.73 2.69
CA THR A 61 4.04 4.66 3.66
C THR A 61 3.46 5.07 5.00
N TYR A 62 2.83 4.13 5.69
CA TYR A 62 2.27 4.29 7.03
C TYR A 62 3.00 3.37 7.98
N ARG A 63 3.52 3.88 9.10
CA ARG A 63 4.06 3.01 10.15
C ARG A 63 2.99 2.26 10.92
N ASP A 64 1.78 2.81 10.92
CA ASP A 64 0.64 2.30 11.65
C ASP A 64 -0.42 1.76 10.69
N LEU A 65 -0.67 0.45 10.78
CA LEU A 65 -1.64 -0.24 9.94
C LEU A 65 -3.08 0.18 10.26
N ASP A 66 -3.40 0.43 11.53
CA ASP A 66 -4.74 0.80 11.95
C ASP A 66 -5.15 2.16 11.37
N ARG A 67 -4.22 3.13 11.36
CA ARG A 67 -4.43 4.43 10.71
C ARG A 67 -4.67 4.29 9.22
N LEU A 68 -3.96 3.38 8.54
CA LEU A 68 -4.16 3.10 7.12
C LEU A 68 -5.51 2.44 6.86
N LEU A 69 -5.90 1.46 7.68
CA LEU A 69 -7.19 0.79 7.59
C LEU A 69 -8.35 1.74 7.86
N THR A 70 -8.22 2.62 8.84
CA THR A 70 -9.21 3.66 9.14
C THR A 70 -9.39 4.59 7.94
N LEU A 71 -8.31 5.00 7.28
CA LEU A 71 -8.41 5.80 6.06
C LEU A 71 -9.12 5.04 4.92
N ILE A 72 -8.77 3.78 4.68
CA ILE A 72 -9.40 2.97 3.63
C ILE A 72 -10.89 2.70 3.92
N ARG A 73 -11.24 2.43 5.17
CA ARG A 73 -12.61 2.06 5.56
C ARG A 73 -13.51 3.27 5.78
N ALA A 74 -13.04 4.27 6.51
CA ALA A 74 -13.81 5.44 6.89
C ALA A 74 -13.77 6.54 5.82
N ASP A 75 -12.61 6.81 5.21
CA ASP A 75 -12.48 7.88 4.21
C ASP A 75 -12.86 7.37 2.81
N PHE A 76 -12.36 6.20 2.41
CA PHE A 76 -12.64 5.65 1.08
C PHE A 76 -13.87 4.73 1.01
N GLY A 77 -14.49 4.40 2.15
CA GLY A 77 -15.71 3.59 2.20
C GLY A 77 -15.53 2.13 1.75
N PHE A 78 -14.32 1.59 1.78
CA PHE A 78 -14.09 0.20 1.36
C PHE A 78 -14.41 -0.80 2.47
N GLY A 79 -15.47 -1.60 2.27
CA GLY A 79 -15.92 -2.63 3.22
C GLY A 79 -15.43 -4.06 2.91
N GLY A 80 -14.58 -4.25 1.89
CA GLY A 80 -14.12 -5.57 1.47
C GLY A 80 -12.98 -6.14 2.32
N CYS A 81 -12.58 -7.38 2.02
CA CYS A 81 -11.37 -7.97 2.59
C CYS A 81 -10.13 -7.22 2.10
N ILE A 82 -9.26 -6.82 3.03
CA ILE A 82 -8.00 -6.12 2.74
C ILE A 82 -6.85 -7.10 3.04
N PRO A 83 -6.35 -7.86 2.04
CA PRO A 83 -5.19 -8.70 2.25
C PRO A 83 -3.94 -7.86 2.50
N VAL A 84 -3.20 -8.24 3.54
CA VAL A 84 -1.89 -7.68 3.88
C VAL A 84 -0.83 -8.68 3.46
N TYR A 85 0.13 -8.22 2.66
CA TYR A 85 1.27 -8.99 2.20
C TYR A 85 2.56 -8.37 2.75
N ILE A 86 3.60 -9.19 2.85
CA ILE A 86 4.95 -8.74 3.20
C ILE A 86 5.70 -8.50 1.89
N ALA A 87 6.52 -7.45 1.83
CA ALA A 87 7.41 -7.23 0.70
C ALA A 87 8.28 -8.48 0.45
N GLY A 88 8.31 -8.95 -0.79
CA GLY A 88 8.98 -10.20 -1.16
C GLY A 88 8.13 -11.47 -0.99
N ASP A 89 6.86 -11.39 -0.55
CA ASP A 89 5.98 -12.55 -0.46
C ASP A 89 5.69 -13.14 -1.86
N PRO A 90 5.85 -14.47 -2.08
CA PRO A 90 5.64 -15.09 -3.39
C PRO A 90 4.19 -14.98 -3.88
N LYS A 91 3.20 -14.74 -3.01
CA LYS A 91 1.82 -14.47 -3.44
C LYS A 91 1.68 -13.11 -4.12
N LEU A 92 2.59 -12.16 -3.87
CA LEU A 92 2.65 -10.88 -4.60
C LEU A 92 2.99 -11.10 -6.08
N ALA A 93 3.72 -12.16 -6.45
CA ALA A 93 4.02 -12.48 -7.85
C ALA A 93 2.76 -12.74 -8.69
N ARG A 94 1.64 -13.13 -8.05
CA ARG A 94 0.33 -13.26 -8.72
C ARG A 94 -0.21 -11.89 -9.18
N TYR A 95 0.18 -10.82 -8.49
CA TYR A 95 -0.12 -9.45 -8.85
C TYR A 95 1.03 -8.90 -9.70
N LYS A 96 1.20 -9.42 -10.93
CA LYS A 96 2.28 -9.08 -11.87
C LYS A 96 2.55 -7.57 -12.05
N ALA A 97 1.55 -6.72 -11.85
CA ALA A 97 1.69 -5.26 -11.88
C ALA A 97 2.55 -4.71 -10.72
N LEU A 98 2.42 -5.28 -9.52
CA LEU A 98 3.13 -4.86 -8.31
C LEU A 98 4.58 -5.37 -8.27
N ALA A 99 4.81 -6.56 -8.82
CA ALA A 99 6.13 -7.21 -8.84
C ALA A 99 7.19 -6.44 -9.66
N ARG A 100 6.77 -5.49 -10.53
CA ARG A 100 7.69 -4.68 -11.33
C ARG A 100 8.18 -3.41 -10.63
N GLU A 101 7.42 -2.89 -9.67
CA GLU A 101 7.70 -1.61 -9.00
C GLU A 101 8.29 -1.76 -7.60
N LEU A 102 8.09 -2.93 -6.96
CA LEU A 102 8.69 -3.22 -5.67
C LEU A 102 10.10 -3.81 -5.89
N PRO A 103 11.18 -3.14 -5.42
CA PRO A 103 12.49 -3.78 -5.40
C PRO A 103 12.36 -5.06 -4.59
N VAL A 104 12.86 -6.16 -5.15
CA VAL A 104 12.81 -7.52 -4.59
C VAL A 104 13.73 -7.63 -3.37
N ALA A 105 13.42 -6.92 -2.29
CA ALA A 105 13.94 -7.26 -0.98
C ALA A 105 13.06 -8.40 -0.46
N GLY A 106 13.63 -9.60 -0.43
CA GLY A 106 13.03 -10.80 0.15
C GLY A 106 12.67 -10.61 1.64
N PRO A 107 12.06 -11.63 2.25
CA PRO A 107 11.11 -11.46 3.34
C PRO A 107 11.75 -10.97 4.65
N LEU A 108 10.94 -10.28 5.47
CA LEU A 108 10.73 -10.52 6.92
C LEU A 108 9.63 -9.55 7.41
N PRO A 109 8.57 -10.01 8.11
CA PRO A 109 8.67 -10.09 9.58
C PRO A 109 7.80 -11.16 10.28
N PRO A 110 8.31 -11.73 11.40
CA PRO A 110 7.48 -12.00 12.58
C PRO A 110 7.96 -11.27 13.86
N HIS A 111 9.18 -10.75 13.89
CA HIS A 111 9.77 -10.03 15.02
C HIS A 111 10.68 -8.94 14.46
N CYS A 112 10.27 -7.67 14.53
CA CYS A 112 11.23 -6.57 14.38
C CYS A 112 12.10 -6.54 15.65
N GLY A 113 13.13 -7.37 15.68
CA GLY A 113 14.12 -7.52 16.76
C GLY A 113 14.76 -8.89 16.63
N THR A 114 16.08 -9.06 16.51
CA THR A 114 17.16 -8.43 17.28
C THR A 114 18.51 -8.67 16.58
N ALA A 115 19.53 -7.93 17.03
CA ALA A 115 20.97 -8.15 16.80
C ALA A 115 21.61 -7.50 15.56
N GLY A 116 22.29 -6.39 15.85
CA GLY A 116 23.37 -5.81 15.07
C GLY A 116 24.30 -4.98 15.95
N LEU A 117 24.59 -5.45 17.18
CA LEU A 117 25.78 -5.03 17.92
C LEU A 117 27.01 -5.38 17.07
N ARG A 118 27.64 -4.37 16.49
CA ARG A 118 28.99 -4.37 15.95
C ARG A 118 29.49 -2.94 16.15
N GLY A 119 30.57 -2.63 16.85
CA GLY A 119 31.62 -3.39 17.51
C GLY A 119 32.61 -2.33 18.00
#